data_AF-A0A1V5HVZ7-F1
#
_entry.id   AF-A0A1V5HVZ7-F1
#
_cell.length_a   1.000
_cell.length_b   1.000
_cell.length_c   1.000
_cell.angle_alpha   90.00
_cell.angle_beta   90.00
_cell.angle_gamma   90.00
#
_symmetry.space_group_name_H-M   'P 1'
#
loop_
_entity.id
_entity.type
_entity.pdbx_description
1 polymer ?
#
loop_
_entity_poly.entity_id
_entity_poly.type
_entity_poly.pdbx_seq_one_letter_code
_entity_poly.pdbx_strand_id
1 'polypeptide(L)'
;MGDTATARGLGGHAGRGFSGDTIQRKNQYTEPRTVTLPTKYDGVVSSAIWPGYAMMLVRKTGERRVVQGPQTVLFEYDEEPQILTLSRGKPKTTDNLLQTAFLLTRANKVSDYVDVETSDFCKLKLKVSYRVNFEGEPEKWFSVENYVKFLSDHMRSKLRSAVKRIGVEQFYANAEPTVRDVVLGPAREGAGRAGTSFEENGMRIYDVEVLGVEIENKDIAAELAASQREVIRHTLTIASSRRGLEFVKESESVRQQTDEAKQVTARALAKLAQEQIEDKLAVDMARIAAAARTATEEQTVSLAGEKYRSNLLEEVLGQQRAKAQQEAAIDQVKLDQRKAWLEAEVRAVVDKAGAVDPALVAALTAFGEQNMIEKVSEAMAPLAMISRTGVMEVVGELLKGTKLGDRLLPAPKNGAVKASGESVPRS
;
A
#
# COMPACT_ATOMS: atom_id res chain seq x y z
N MET A 1 2.25 118.56 71.90
CA MET A 1 2.49 120.00 72.04
C MET A 1 3.02 120.23 73.44
N GLY A 2 4.32 120.47 73.56
CA GLY A 2 5.07 120.37 74.80
C GLY A 2 6.55 120.36 74.46
N ASP A 3 6.95 121.44 73.81
CA ASP A 3 8.32 121.80 73.47
C ASP A 3 8.77 122.80 74.55
N THR A 4 9.95 122.63 75.11
CA THR A 4 10.83 123.69 75.63
C THR A 4 12.05 123.01 76.26
N ALA A 5 13.15 122.92 75.53
CA ALA A 5 14.07 124.00 75.21
C ALA A 5 15.05 124.33 76.34
N THR A 6 16.31 124.04 76.01
CA THR A 6 17.47 124.95 76.10
C THR A 6 18.00 125.29 77.49
N ALA A 7 19.22 124.90 77.86
CA ALA A 7 20.53 125.29 77.32
C ALA A 7 21.23 126.19 78.33
N ARG A 8 22.43 125.77 78.77
CA ARG A 8 23.67 126.56 78.80
C ARG A 8 24.69 125.82 79.64
N GLY A 9 25.79 125.46 79.00
CA GLY A 9 27.02 125.11 79.69
C GLY A 9 27.68 126.35 80.27
N LEU A 10 28.57 126.14 81.24
CA LEU A 10 29.72 126.97 81.56
C LEU A 10 30.57 126.25 82.63
N GLY A 11 31.89 126.32 82.45
CA GLY A 11 32.85 126.34 83.57
C GLY A 11 33.31 124.98 84.07
N GLY A 12 34.51 124.57 83.66
CA GLY A 12 35.19 123.40 84.21
C GLY A 12 35.81 123.63 85.59
N HIS A 13 36.13 122.54 86.26
CA HIS A 13 37.50 122.24 86.66
C HIS A 13 37.64 120.77 87.08
N ALA A 14 38.85 120.27 86.84
CA ALA A 14 39.26 118.88 86.95
C ALA A 14 39.30 118.41 88.41
N GLY A 15 38.92 117.14 88.61
CA GLY A 15 39.29 116.42 89.83
C GLY A 15 38.55 115.10 90.01
N ARG A 16 39.33 114.01 89.92
CA ARG A 16 39.15 112.68 90.53
C ARG A 16 38.54 111.58 89.68
N GLY A 17 39.28 110.47 89.67
CA GLY A 17 38.71 109.13 89.72
C GLY A 17 38.62 108.43 88.38
N PHE A 18 39.74 107.87 87.93
CA PHE A 18 39.75 106.86 86.88
C PHE A 18 39.03 105.61 87.42
N SER A 19 37.77 105.41 87.04
CA SER A 19 36.98 104.23 87.40
C SER A 19 36.64 103.41 86.16
N GLY A 20 37.28 102.24 86.07
CA GLY A 20 36.77 101.01 85.45
C GLY A 20 36.10 101.13 84.08
N ASP A 21 36.91 101.13 83.02
CA ASP A 21 36.42 100.92 81.66
C ASP A 21 35.90 99.47 81.53
N THR A 22 34.57 99.31 81.47
CA THR A 22 33.91 98.00 81.37
C THR A 22 33.95 97.54 79.91
N ILE A 23 35.01 96.82 79.55
CA ILE A 23 35.22 96.28 78.20
C ILE A 23 34.22 95.16 77.92
N GLN A 24 33.08 95.47 77.29
CA GLN A 24 32.21 94.46 76.69
C GLN A 24 32.83 93.96 75.38
N ARG A 25 33.63 92.88 75.46
CA ARG A 25 34.10 92.16 74.27
C ARG A 25 32.94 91.36 73.66
N LYS A 26 32.31 91.90 72.61
CA LYS A 26 31.52 91.08 71.70
C LYS A 26 32.48 90.18 70.93
N ASN A 27 32.39 88.87 71.12
CA ASN A 27 33.11 87.90 70.30
C ASN A 27 32.59 88.00 68.86
N GLN A 28 33.32 88.72 68.02
CA GLN A 28 33.08 88.75 66.58
C GLN A 28 33.61 87.44 66.00
N TYR A 29 32.73 86.45 65.87
CA TYR A 29 33.03 85.19 65.18
C TYR A 29 33.51 85.54 63.77
N THR A 30 34.80 85.36 63.52
CA THR A 30 35.39 85.60 62.22
C THR A 30 35.28 84.28 61.46
N GLU A 31 34.38 84.23 60.48
CA GLU A 31 34.29 83.07 59.60
C GLU A 31 35.66 82.81 58.95
N PRO A 32 36.11 81.54 58.86
CA PRO A 32 37.35 81.22 58.18
C PRO A 32 37.32 81.80 56.76
N ARG A 33 38.42 82.39 56.30
CA ARG A 33 38.54 82.95 54.94
C ARG A 33 38.39 81.81 53.93
N THR A 34 37.19 81.57 53.44
CA THR A 34 36.92 80.73 52.28
C THR A 34 37.45 81.44 51.06
N VAL A 35 38.43 80.83 50.39
CA VAL A 35 38.86 81.25 49.06
C VAL A 35 37.72 80.92 48.11
N THR A 36 36.88 81.89 47.78
CA THR A 36 35.88 81.76 46.74
C THR A 36 36.60 81.82 45.39
N LEU A 37 36.86 80.63 44.83
CA LEU A 37 37.30 80.53 43.43
C LEU A 37 36.14 81.01 42.55
N PRO A 38 36.36 81.90 41.56
CA PRO A 38 35.32 82.38 40.66
C PRO A 38 35.06 81.35 39.56
N THR A 39 34.76 80.12 39.97
CA THR A 39 34.24 79.09 39.08
C THR A 39 32.75 78.97 39.37
N LYS A 40 31.93 78.81 38.32
CA LYS A 40 30.47 78.58 38.42
C LYS A 40 30.09 77.37 39.33
N TYR A 41 31.08 76.58 39.72
CA TYR A 41 30.96 75.42 40.57
C TYR A 41 31.56 75.76 41.94
N ASP A 42 30.71 76.14 42.88
CA ASP A 42 31.02 76.22 44.30
C ASP A 42 30.42 74.97 44.97
N GLY A 43 31.28 74.11 45.53
CA GLY A 43 30.89 72.81 46.08
C GLY A 43 31.95 71.71 45.93
N VAL A 44 31.83 70.65 46.74
CA VAL A 44 32.68 69.46 46.66
C VAL A 44 32.41 68.72 45.35
N VAL A 45 33.47 68.37 44.60
CA VAL A 45 33.34 67.60 43.36
C VAL A 45 32.71 66.24 43.69
N SER A 46 31.58 65.94 43.06
CA SER A 46 30.88 64.67 43.28
C SER A 46 30.72 63.91 41.98
N SER A 47 30.82 62.58 42.04
CA SER A 47 30.59 61.71 40.89
C SER A 47 29.62 60.58 41.25
N ALA A 48 28.58 60.39 40.43
CA ALA A 48 27.65 59.28 40.56
C ALA A 48 28.21 58.04 39.83
N ILE A 49 28.45 56.96 40.58
CA ILE A 49 28.95 55.70 40.04
C ILE A 49 27.75 54.78 39.84
N TRP A 50 27.52 54.37 38.59
CA TRP A 50 26.40 53.49 38.22
C TRP A 50 26.62 52.03 38.64
N PRO A 51 25.54 51.22 38.74
CA PRO A 51 25.67 49.78 39.00
C PRO A 51 26.63 49.10 38.03
N GLY A 52 27.53 48.26 38.56
CA GLY A 52 28.52 47.52 37.77
C GLY A 52 29.74 48.33 37.35
N TYR A 53 29.77 49.65 37.59
CA TYR A 53 30.94 50.49 37.37
C TYR A 53 31.76 50.66 38.64
N ALA A 54 33.07 50.83 38.48
CA ALA A 54 34.00 51.22 39.51
C ALA A 54 34.81 52.44 39.07
N MET A 55 35.22 53.26 40.03
CA MET A 55 36.14 54.38 39.83
C MET A 55 37.25 54.27 40.87
N MET A 56 38.49 54.48 40.44
CA MET A 56 39.63 54.55 41.33
C MET A 56 39.99 56.01 41.57
N LEU A 57 40.01 56.40 42.83
CA LEU A 57 40.47 57.70 43.29
C LEU A 57 41.88 57.52 43.87
N VAL A 58 42.78 58.40 43.48
CA VAL A 58 44.17 58.42 43.94
C VAL A 58 44.41 59.73 44.65
N ARG A 59 44.81 59.65 45.92
CA ARG A 59 45.24 60.82 46.67
C ARG A 59 46.64 61.25 46.23
N LYS A 60 46.98 62.52 46.40
CA LYS A 60 48.35 63.03 46.18
C LYS A 60 49.41 62.34 47.04
N THR A 61 49.01 61.74 48.17
CA THR A 61 49.86 60.89 49.03
C THR A 61 50.19 59.53 48.42
N GLY A 62 49.53 59.15 47.32
CA GLY A 62 49.66 57.85 46.66
C GLY A 62 48.70 56.78 47.19
N GLU A 63 47.86 57.12 48.17
CA GLU A 63 46.80 56.22 48.65
C GLU A 63 45.73 56.04 47.57
N ARG A 64 45.28 54.79 47.41
CA ARG A 64 44.40 54.35 46.34
C ARG A 64 43.09 53.87 46.94
N ARG A 65 41.98 54.41 46.44
CA ARG A 65 40.64 54.04 46.92
C ARG A 65 39.76 53.72 45.72
N VAL A 66 39.30 52.47 45.64
CA VAL A 66 38.37 52.04 44.60
C VAL A 66 36.95 52.08 45.13
N VAL A 67 36.07 52.77 44.41
CA VAL A 67 34.66 52.87 44.76
C VAL A 67 33.80 52.19 43.70
N GLN A 68 32.95 51.26 44.13
CA GLN A 68 32.04 50.50 43.27
C GLN A 68 30.61 51.03 43.40
N GLY A 69 29.91 51.21 42.28
CA GLY A 69 28.52 51.66 42.27
C GLY A 69 27.52 50.56 42.65
N PRO A 70 26.24 50.91 42.91
CA PRO A 70 25.68 52.25 42.77
C PRO A 70 25.90 53.13 44.01
N GLN A 71 26.63 54.24 43.87
CA GLN A 71 26.74 55.26 44.91
C GLN A 71 27.26 56.59 44.35
N THR A 72 26.91 57.71 44.99
CA THR A 72 27.50 59.01 44.70
C THR A 72 28.66 59.26 45.66
N VAL A 73 29.83 59.55 45.12
CA VAL A 73 31.05 59.79 45.88
C VAL A 73 31.39 61.26 45.82
N LEU A 74 31.66 61.83 46.98
CA LEU A 74 32.25 63.16 47.13
C LEU A 74 33.76 62.99 47.15
N PHE A 75 34.47 63.73 46.31
CA PHE A 75 35.92 63.69 46.23
C PHE A 75 36.51 64.53 47.35
N GLU A 76 37.57 64.03 47.97
CA GLU A 76 38.37 64.83 48.87
C GLU A 76 39.24 65.83 48.10
N TYR A 77 39.78 66.83 48.80
CA TYR A 77 40.52 67.94 48.18
C TYR A 77 41.78 67.48 47.43
N ASP A 78 42.38 66.36 47.83
CA ASP A 78 43.60 65.79 47.24
C ASP A 78 43.36 64.51 46.44
N GLU A 79 42.10 64.12 46.22
CA GLU A 79 41.72 62.95 45.41
C GLU A 79 41.55 63.32 43.92
N GLU A 80 42.18 62.54 43.05
CA GLU A 80 42.01 62.63 41.60
C GLU A 80 41.58 61.26 41.03
N PRO A 81 40.61 61.21 40.10
CA PRO A 81 40.22 59.95 39.47
C PRO A 81 41.31 59.44 38.53
N GLN A 82 41.67 58.17 38.66
CA GLN A 82 42.59 57.52 37.73
C GLN A 82 41.92 57.36 36.36
N ILE A 83 42.58 57.91 35.33
CA ILE A 83 42.11 57.85 33.95
C ILE A 83 42.54 56.52 33.33
N LEU A 84 41.58 55.80 32.74
CA LEU A 84 41.81 54.66 31.87
C LEU A 84 41.73 55.09 30.41
N THR A 85 42.61 54.52 29.59
CA THR A 85 42.70 54.82 28.16
C THR A 85 42.33 53.59 27.37
N LEU A 86 41.06 53.45 26.97
CA LEU A 86 40.51 52.22 26.38
C LEU A 86 40.42 52.27 24.85
N SER A 87 40.86 51.20 24.17
CA SER A 87 40.78 51.12 22.70
C SER A 87 39.33 50.96 22.18
N ARG A 88 38.89 51.89 21.33
CA ARG A 88 37.56 51.85 20.69
C ARG A 88 37.55 51.23 19.29
N GLY A 89 38.69 51.23 18.60
CA GLY A 89 38.84 50.75 17.22
C GLY A 89 38.40 49.29 16.98
N LYS A 90 38.25 48.93 15.71
CA LYS A 90 37.98 47.58 15.21
C LYS A 90 38.77 47.39 13.90
N PRO A 91 39.94 46.74 13.90
CA PRO A 91 40.60 46.07 15.03
C PRO A 91 40.95 47.04 16.17
N LYS A 92 40.99 46.53 17.41
CA LYS A 92 41.48 47.27 18.59
C LYS A 92 42.95 47.67 18.39
N THR A 93 43.19 48.96 18.17
CA THR A 93 44.53 49.59 18.06
C THR A 93 44.64 50.76 19.04
N THR A 94 45.79 51.43 19.06
CA THR A 94 46.05 52.61 19.91
C THR A 94 45.58 53.92 19.24
N ASP A 95 45.02 53.87 18.04
CA ASP A 95 44.74 55.08 17.24
C ASP A 95 43.48 55.82 17.69
N ASN A 96 42.49 55.08 18.22
CA ASN A 96 41.24 55.64 18.71
C ASN A 96 41.00 55.18 20.16
N LEU A 97 41.30 56.08 21.09
CA LEU A 97 41.30 55.85 22.52
C LEU A 97 40.15 56.61 23.21
N LEU A 98 39.50 55.94 24.15
CA LEU A 98 38.55 56.54 25.08
C LEU A 98 39.26 56.82 26.40
N GLN A 99 39.27 58.07 26.83
CA GLN A 99 39.66 58.39 28.20
C GLN A 99 38.42 58.36 29.10
N THR A 100 38.46 57.54 30.14
CA THR A 100 37.36 57.39 31.10
C THR A 100 37.89 57.09 32.49
N ALA A 101 37.26 57.64 33.53
CA ALA A 101 37.54 57.29 34.93
C ALA A 101 36.72 56.07 35.40
N PHE A 102 35.75 55.62 34.60
CA PHE A 102 34.83 54.54 34.95
C PHE A 102 35.26 53.23 34.29
N LEU A 103 35.39 52.19 35.11
CA LEU A 103 35.63 50.82 34.69
C LEU A 103 34.34 50.00 34.84
N LEU A 104 33.90 49.33 33.76
CA LEU A 104 32.81 48.37 33.84
C LEU A 104 33.35 47.02 34.37
N THR A 105 33.01 46.69 35.60
CA THR A 105 33.56 45.52 36.33
C THR A 105 32.85 44.21 36.01
N ARG A 106 31.55 44.26 35.68
CA ARG A 106 30.71 43.08 35.45
C ARG A 106 30.01 43.14 34.09
N ALA A 107 29.81 41.97 33.48
CA ALA A 107 29.10 41.78 32.22
C ALA A 107 29.64 42.66 31.08
N ASN A 108 30.96 42.88 31.07
CA ASN A 108 31.60 43.67 30.05
C ASN A 108 31.69 42.88 28.74
N LYS A 109 31.32 43.51 27.62
CA LYS A 109 31.38 42.91 26.28
C LYS A 109 32.42 43.65 25.43
N VAL A 110 33.50 42.95 25.08
CA VAL A 110 34.56 43.47 24.22
C VAL A 110 34.54 42.72 22.90
N SER A 111 34.27 43.42 21.80
CA SER A 111 34.33 42.82 20.45
C SER A 111 35.55 43.30 19.68
N ASP A 112 36.15 42.39 18.91
CA ASP A 112 37.35 42.65 18.12
C ASP A 112 37.33 41.86 16.79
N TYR A 113 38.15 42.31 15.85
CA TYR A 113 38.50 41.57 14.65
C TYR A 113 39.91 41.01 14.80
N VAL A 114 40.06 39.72 14.53
CA VAL A 114 41.33 39.01 14.60
C VAL A 114 41.63 38.44 13.23
N ASP A 115 42.68 38.95 12.61
CA ASP A 115 43.20 38.37 11.36
C ASP A 115 44.09 37.17 11.71
N VAL A 116 43.69 36.00 11.23
CA VAL A 116 44.35 34.71 11.44
C VAL A 116 44.67 34.06 10.11
N GLU A 117 45.61 33.11 10.16
CA GLU A 117 46.04 32.33 9.00
C GLU A 117 45.98 30.85 9.39
N THR A 118 45.39 30.02 8.53
CA THR A 118 45.29 28.56 8.71
C THR A 118 46.57 27.86 8.26
N SER A 119 46.67 26.53 8.45
CA SER A 119 47.81 25.74 7.95
C SER A 119 47.97 25.80 6.43
N ASP A 120 46.86 26.05 5.71
CA ASP A 120 46.79 26.05 4.25
C ASP A 120 47.04 27.45 3.66
N PHE A 121 47.66 28.35 4.44
CA PHE A 121 47.96 29.73 4.05
C PHE A 121 46.72 30.55 3.66
N CYS A 122 45.54 30.18 4.17
CA CYS A 122 44.31 30.94 3.96
C CYS A 122 44.17 31.99 5.06
N LYS A 123 44.06 33.26 4.66
CA LYS A 123 43.82 34.38 5.57
C LYS A 123 42.33 34.51 5.87
N LEU A 124 42.01 34.58 7.16
CA LEU A 124 40.65 34.67 7.68
C LEU A 124 40.55 35.86 8.63
N LYS A 125 39.42 36.55 8.56
CA LYS A 125 39.03 37.60 9.50
C LYS A 125 37.97 37.07 10.45
N LEU A 126 38.35 36.88 11.71
CA LEU A 126 37.47 36.41 12.77
C LEU A 126 36.85 37.59 13.51
N LYS A 127 35.53 37.63 13.57
CA LYS A 127 34.80 38.58 14.40
C LYS A 127 34.42 37.89 15.71
N VAL A 128 35.02 38.31 16.81
CA VAL A 128 34.87 37.67 18.12
C VAL A 128 34.38 38.67 19.14
N SER A 129 33.60 38.19 20.11
CA SER A 129 33.17 38.96 21.26
C SER A 129 33.44 38.22 22.56
N TYR A 130 34.26 38.84 23.39
CA TYR A 130 34.61 38.36 24.71
C TYR A 130 33.65 38.93 25.74
N ARG A 131 33.21 38.09 26.68
CA ARG A 131 32.52 38.53 27.89
C ARG A 131 33.47 38.43 29.07
N VAL A 132 33.66 39.55 29.76
CA VAL A 132 34.72 39.72 30.76
C VAL A 132 34.12 40.22 32.07
N ASN A 133 34.60 39.64 33.16
CA ASN A 133 34.37 40.13 34.52
C ASN A 133 35.71 40.42 35.18
N PHE A 134 35.75 41.38 36.09
CA PHE A 134 36.89 41.61 36.97
C PHE A 134 36.63 40.90 38.30
N GLU A 135 37.58 40.09 38.73
CA GLU A 135 37.55 39.29 39.96
C GLU A 135 38.75 39.66 40.85
N GLY A 136 38.70 39.29 42.13
CA GLY A 136 39.78 39.57 43.08
C GLY A 136 39.75 40.97 43.70
N GLU A 137 40.93 41.51 44.00
CA GLU A 137 41.10 42.78 44.71
C GLU A 137 40.78 43.98 43.80
N PRO A 138 39.90 44.91 44.20
CA PRO A 138 39.50 46.05 43.37
C PRO A 138 40.64 46.95 42.90
N GLU A 139 41.70 47.08 43.70
CA GLU A 139 42.87 47.89 43.36
C GLU A 139 43.63 47.37 42.14
N LYS A 140 43.62 46.04 41.91
CA LYS A 140 44.30 45.41 40.78
C LYS A 140 43.58 45.68 39.46
N TRP A 141 42.27 45.97 39.47
CA TRP A 141 41.50 46.15 38.25
C TRP A 141 41.99 47.34 37.39
N PHE A 142 42.64 48.32 38.02
CA PHE A 142 43.17 49.53 37.39
C PHE A 142 44.69 49.47 37.14
N SER A 143 45.34 48.32 37.38
CA SER A 143 46.78 48.14 37.12
C SER A 143 47.14 48.28 35.65
N VAL A 144 46.21 47.98 34.74
CA VAL A 144 46.41 48.05 33.29
C VAL A 144 45.60 49.21 32.71
N GLU A 145 46.29 50.23 32.20
CA GLU A 145 45.65 51.44 31.65
C GLU A 145 44.68 51.15 30.50
N ASN A 146 45.07 50.25 29.58
CA ASN A 146 44.26 49.83 28.44
C ASN A 146 44.00 48.32 28.47
N TYR A 147 43.16 47.87 29.41
CA TYR A 147 42.83 46.45 29.52
C TYR A 147 42.19 45.88 28.24
N VAL A 148 41.47 46.70 27.46
CA VAL A 148 40.82 46.27 26.21
C VAL A 148 41.86 45.85 25.18
N LYS A 149 42.90 46.67 24.98
CA LYS A 149 44.00 46.34 24.09
C LYS A 149 44.79 45.14 24.60
N PHE A 150 45.11 45.12 25.89
CA PHE A 150 45.85 44.01 26.51
C PHE A 150 45.12 42.66 26.33
N LEU A 151 43.80 42.63 26.57
CA LEU A 151 42.94 41.48 26.32
C LEU A 151 42.98 41.07 24.85
N SER A 152 42.73 42.01 23.95
CA SER A 152 42.71 41.77 22.50
C SER A 152 44.04 41.24 21.98
N ASP A 153 45.17 41.81 22.36
CA ASP A 153 46.50 41.40 21.89
C ASP A 153 46.87 40.00 22.38
N HIS A 154 46.59 39.68 23.64
CA HIS A 154 46.81 38.34 24.17
C HIS A 154 45.94 37.30 23.45
N MET A 155 44.65 37.60 23.26
CA MET A 155 43.73 36.70 22.56
C MET A 155 44.07 36.55 21.07
N ARG A 156 44.47 37.63 20.38
CA ARG A 156 44.95 37.58 18.99
C ARG A 156 46.14 36.64 18.84
N SER A 157 47.11 36.74 19.74
CA SER A 157 48.29 35.87 19.74
C SER A 157 47.90 34.40 19.94
N LYS A 158 47.06 34.12 20.94
CA LYS A 158 46.58 32.77 21.27
C LYS A 158 45.78 32.14 20.13
N LEU A 159 44.83 32.89 19.56
CA LEU A 159 44.01 32.45 18.42
C LEU A 159 44.86 32.23 17.17
N ARG A 160 45.77 33.14 16.83
CA ARG A 160 46.65 32.98 15.66
C ARG A 160 47.53 31.74 15.78
N SER A 161 48.08 31.46 16.97
CA SER A 161 48.91 30.27 17.20
C SER A 161 48.11 28.97 17.04
N ALA A 162 46.88 28.93 17.54
CA ALA A 162 46.02 27.76 17.46
C ALA A 162 45.50 27.49 16.04
N VAL A 163 44.98 28.52 15.36
CA VAL A 163 44.41 28.40 14.01
C VAL A 163 45.47 27.99 12.98
N LYS A 164 46.73 28.43 13.16
CA LYS A 164 47.83 28.06 12.25
C LYS A 164 48.11 26.56 12.17
N ARG A 165 47.61 25.76 13.12
CA ARG A 165 47.77 24.30 13.14
C ARG A 165 46.60 23.54 12.49
N ILE A 166 45.55 24.25 12.08
CA ILE A 166 44.28 23.65 11.63
C ILE A 166 44.05 24.06 10.16
N GLY A 167 43.58 23.12 9.34
CA GLY A 167 43.20 23.38 7.95
C GLY A 167 41.93 24.21 7.83
N VAL A 168 41.75 24.89 6.69
CA VAL A 168 40.63 25.82 6.48
C VAL A 168 39.27 25.13 6.53
N GLU A 169 39.15 23.93 5.98
CA GLU A 169 37.91 23.15 5.97
C GLU A 169 37.48 22.75 7.39
N GLN A 170 38.40 22.17 8.16
CA GLN A 170 38.14 21.75 9.53
C GLN A 170 37.82 22.94 10.43
N PHE A 171 38.53 24.06 10.26
CA PHE A 171 38.30 25.27 11.02
C PHE A 171 36.97 25.93 10.67
N TYR A 172 36.58 25.98 9.39
CA TYR A 172 35.30 26.58 8.98
C TYR A 172 34.10 25.78 9.50
N ALA A 173 34.17 24.43 9.49
CA ALA A 173 33.13 23.58 10.05
C ALA A 173 33.02 23.68 11.59
N ASN A 174 34.15 23.86 12.27
CA ASN A 174 34.24 23.82 13.74
C ASN A 174 34.75 25.15 14.35
N ALA A 175 34.43 26.30 13.75
CA ALA A 175 34.98 27.59 14.15
C ALA A 175 34.63 27.95 15.61
N GLU A 176 33.34 27.82 15.96
CA GLU A 176 32.84 28.12 17.31
C GLU A 176 33.49 27.26 18.41
N PRO A 177 33.45 25.91 18.36
CA PRO A 177 34.04 25.09 19.40
C PRO A 177 35.56 25.30 19.48
N THR A 178 36.25 25.41 18.33
CA THR A 178 37.69 25.64 18.31
C THR A 178 38.06 26.95 19.01
N VAL A 179 37.40 28.06 18.68
CA VAL A 179 37.66 29.37 19.32
C VAL A 179 37.34 29.32 20.81
N ARG A 180 36.24 28.67 21.20
CA ARG A 180 35.85 28.52 22.61
C ARG A 180 36.86 27.70 23.40
N ASP A 181 37.36 26.60 22.85
CA ASP A 181 38.31 25.75 23.56
C ASP A 181 39.69 26.41 23.65
N VAL A 182 40.10 27.18 22.65
CA VAL A 182 41.34 27.97 22.70
C VAL A 182 41.24 29.08 23.74
N VAL A 183 40.12 29.80 23.83
CA VAL A 183 39.99 30.95 24.73
C VAL A 183 39.60 30.53 26.15
N LEU A 184 38.66 29.62 26.33
CA LEU A 184 38.14 29.26 27.66
C LEU A 184 38.79 27.98 28.23
N GLY A 185 39.55 27.25 27.42
CA GLY A 185 40.06 25.92 27.74
C GLY A 185 39.07 24.81 27.37
N PRO A 186 39.54 23.54 27.32
CA PRO A 186 38.69 22.40 27.03
C PRO A 186 37.59 22.25 28.09
N ALA A 187 36.39 21.90 27.64
CA ALA A 187 35.29 21.60 28.56
C ALA A 187 35.62 20.36 29.41
N ARG A 188 35.68 20.52 30.73
CA ARG A 188 35.81 19.38 31.67
C ARG A 188 34.41 18.94 32.12
N GLU A 189 34.16 17.63 32.15
CA GLU A 189 32.89 17.09 32.65
C GLU A 189 32.63 17.57 34.08
N GLY A 190 31.47 18.20 34.30
CA GLY A 190 30.98 18.64 35.62
C GLY A 190 31.41 20.02 36.10
N ALA A 191 32.46 20.65 35.53
CA ALA A 191 33.01 21.91 36.05
C ALA A 191 32.86 23.14 35.12
N GLY A 192 32.14 23.01 34.00
CA GLY A 192 32.06 24.07 32.99
C GLY A 192 33.43 24.40 32.37
N ARG A 193 33.52 25.49 31.61
CA ARG A 193 34.80 25.97 31.08
C ARG A 193 35.41 26.96 32.08
N ALA A 194 36.68 26.75 32.44
CA ALA A 194 37.37 27.52 33.49
C ALA A 194 37.60 29.00 33.10
N GLY A 195 37.59 29.31 31.80
CA GLY A 195 37.87 30.64 31.29
C GLY A 195 39.37 30.96 31.30
N THR A 196 39.76 32.05 30.64
CA THR A 196 41.12 32.61 30.77
C THR A 196 41.09 33.72 31.80
N SER A 197 41.88 33.56 32.88
CA SER A 197 42.15 34.60 33.87
C SER A 197 43.46 35.31 33.55
N PHE A 198 43.52 36.60 33.86
CA PHE A 198 44.73 37.41 33.77
C PHE A 198 45.09 37.89 35.18
N GLU A 199 46.31 37.58 35.61
CA GLU A 199 46.77 37.86 36.98
C GLU A 199 47.09 39.35 37.17
N GLU A 200 47.43 40.06 36.09
CA GLU A 200 47.89 41.45 36.13
C GLU A 200 46.80 42.44 36.52
N ASN A 201 45.56 42.19 36.10
CA ASN A 201 44.41 43.07 36.37
C ASN A 201 43.18 42.34 36.93
N GLY A 202 43.28 41.03 37.20
CA GLY A 202 42.17 40.23 37.71
C GLY A 202 41.01 40.05 36.73
N MET A 203 41.20 40.29 35.42
CA MET A 203 40.14 40.07 34.46
C MET A 203 40.00 38.57 34.14
N ARG A 204 38.75 38.09 34.06
CA ARG A 204 38.41 36.73 33.66
C ARG A 204 37.47 36.76 32.47
N ILE A 205 37.84 36.07 31.39
CA ILE A 205 36.95 35.77 30.28
C ILE A 205 36.14 34.54 30.65
N TYR A 206 34.82 34.71 30.83
CA TYR A 206 33.93 33.61 31.19
C TYR A 206 33.19 33.02 29.98
N ASP A 207 33.03 33.79 28.91
CA ASP A 207 32.34 33.35 27.70
C ASP A 207 32.88 34.06 26.45
N VAL A 208 32.79 33.38 25.31
CA VAL A 208 33.21 33.88 23.99
C VAL A 208 32.18 33.52 22.94
N GLU A 209 31.84 34.53 22.15
CA GLU A 209 30.91 34.46 21.04
C GLU A 209 31.67 34.72 19.73
N VAL A 210 31.56 33.81 18.77
CA VAL A 210 32.05 34.02 17.40
C VAL A 210 30.90 34.62 16.60
N LEU A 211 31.05 35.87 16.18
CA LEU A 211 30.02 36.61 15.44
C LEU A 211 30.08 36.35 13.94
N GLY A 212 31.22 35.89 13.43
CA GLY A 212 31.39 35.59 12.01
C GLY A 212 32.84 35.25 11.65
N VAL A 213 32.99 34.45 10.61
CA VAL A 213 34.27 34.08 10.00
C VAL A 213 34.22 34.50 8.53
N GLU A 214 35.06 35.45 8.15
CA GLU A 214 35.15 35.92 6.77
C GLU A 214 36.47 35.45 6.17
N ILE A 215 36.42 34.81 5.00
CA ILE A 215 37.62 34.42 4.24
C ILE A 215 38.04 35.64 3.40
N GLU A 216 39.30 36.08 3.49
CA GLU A 216 39.74 37.26 2.74
C GLU A 216 39.75 37.00 1.22
N ASN A 217 40.13 35.79 0.81
CA ASN A 217 40.10 35.37 -0.59
C ASN A 217 38.70 34.87 -0.99
N LYS A 218 38.05 35.62 -1.88
CA LYS A 218 36.70 35.31 -2.37
C LYS A 218 36.64 34.04 -3.21
N ASP A 219 37.70 33.71 -3.94
CA ASP A 219 37.73 32.54 -4.81
C ASP A 219 37.72 31.26 -3.96
N ILE A 220 38.58 31.19 -2.94
CA ILE A 220 38.62 30.09 -1.98
C ILE A 220 37.29 29.98 -1.21
N ALA A 221 36.68 31.10 -0.85
CA ALA A 221 35.37 31.09 -0.21
C ALA A 221 34.27 30.48 -1.10
N ALA A 222 34.28 30.80 -2.40
CA ALA A 222 33.35 30.26 -3.37
C ALA A 222 33.60 28.77 -3.61
N GLU A 223 34.86 28.33 -3.72
CA GLU A 223 35.23 26.93 -3.88
C GLU A 223 34.84 26.09 -2.65
N LEU A 224 35.10 26.59 -1.43
CA LEU A 224 34.71 25.92 -0.20
C LEU A 224 33.17 25.78 -0.12
N ALA A 225 32.44 26.83 -0.47
CA ALA A 225 30.98 26.79 -0.51
C ALA A 225 30.46 25.82 -1.59
N ALA A 226 31.12 25.75 -2.75
CA ALA A 226 30.79 24.81 -3.82
C ALA A 226 31.04 23.35 -3.38
N SER A 227 32.19 23.08 -2.74
CA SER A 227 32.53 21.77 -2.18
C SER A 227 31.50 21.31 -1.15
N GLN A 228 31.10 22.17 -0.22
CA GLN A 228 30.06 21.84 0.77
C GLN A 228 28.70 21.54 0.12
N ARG A 229 28.32 22.30 -0.92
CA ARG A 229 27.10 22.02 -1.69
C ARG A 229 27.19 20.67 -2.42
N GLU A 230 28.37 20.30 -2.91
CA GLU A 230 28.60 19.02 -3.56
C GLU A 230 28.50 17.86 -2.57
N VAL A 231 29.07 17.98 -1.37
CA VAL A 231 28.94 16.98 -0.30
C VAL A 231 27.47 16.77 0.08
N ILE A 232 26.71 17.85 0.22
CA ILE A 232 25.26 17.77 0.47
C ILE A 232 24.56 17.08 -0.70
N ARG A 233 24.89 17.43 -1.94
CA ARG A 233 24.31 16.80 -3.14
C ARG A 233 24.60 15.31 -3.18
N HIS A 234 25.85 14.89 -2.94
CA HIS A 234 26.21 13.48 -2.87
C HIS A 234 25.46 12.74 -1.77
N THR A 235 25.32 13.35 -0.59
CA THR A 235 24.55 12.78 0.52
C THR A 235 23.09 12.58 0.14
N LEU A 236 22.47 13.57 -0.52
CA LEU A 236 21.10 13.48 -1.01
C LEU A 236 20.94 12.42 -2.11
N THR A 237 21.89 12.33 -3.04
CA THR A 237 21.91 11.29 -4.08
C THR A 237 22.01 9.91 -3.46
N ILE A 238 22.93 9.69 -2.50
CA ILE A 238 23.06 8.41 -1.79
C ILE A 238 21.76 8.07 -1.04
N ALA A 239 21.16 9.04 -0.33
CA ALA A 239 19.89 8.84 0.36
C ALA A 239 18.74 8.52 -0.62
N SER A 240 18.72 9.15 -1.79
CA SER A 240 17.77 8.84 -2.86
C SER A 240 17.97 7.43 -3.41
N SER A 241 19.20 7.05 -3.73
CA SER A 241 19.53 5.69 -4.20
C SER A 241 19.20 4.62 -3.17
N ARG A 242 19.42 4.88 -1.87
CA ARG A 242 19.01 3.98 -0.78
C ARG A 242 17.51 3.78 -0.73
N ARG A 243 16.73 4.87 -0.78
CA ARG A 243 15.26 4.78 -0.85
C ARG A 243 14.79 4.04 -2.10
N GLY A 244 15.45 4.24 -3.24
CA GLY A 244 15.17 3.50 -4.47
C GLY A 244 15.41 1.99 -4.31
N LEU A 245 16.52 1.60 -3.67
CA LEU A 245 16.83 0.20 -3.37
C LEU A 245 15.82 -0.43 -2.42
N GLU A 246 15.43 0.29 -1.36
CA GLU A 246 14.40 -0.17 -0.40
C GLU A 246 13.06 -0.37 -1.10
N PHE A 247 12.61 0.58 -1.90
CA PHE A 247 11.38 0.46 -2.69
C PHE A 247 11.38 -0.77 -3.60
N VAL A 248 12.48 -1.02 -4.32
CA VAL A 248 12.59 -2.21 -5.19
C VAL A 248 12.53 -3.50 -4.38
N LYS A 249 13.20 -3.56 -3.22
CA LYS A 249 13.15 -4.73 -2.34
C LYS A 249 11.74 -5.01 -1.82
N GLU A 250 11.05 -3.98 -1.35
CA GLU A 250 9.66 -4.11 -0.86
C GLU A 250 8.72 -4.50 -2.00
N SER A 251 8.84 -3.87 -3.17
CA SER A 251 8.04 -4.18 -4.35
C SER A 251 8.22 -5.64 -4.81
N GLU A 252 9.47 -6.12 -4.89
CA GLU A 252 9.75 -7.51 -5.26
C GLU A 252 9.25 -8.50 -4.20
N SER A 253 9.37 -8.17 -2.90
CA SER A 253 8.80 -9.00 -1.83
C SER A 253 7.28 -9.11 -1.94
N VAL A 254 6.57 -8.00 -2.16
CA VAL A 254 5.11 -7.99 -2.35
C VAL A 254 4.72 -8.76 -3.60
N ARG A 255 5.50 -8.62 -4.69
CA ARG A 255 5.28 -9.36 -5.93
C ARG A 255 5.42 -10.87 -5.72
N GLN A 256 6.48 -11.32 -5.04
CA GLN A 256 6.68 -12.73 -4.72
C GLN A 256 5.52 -13.30 -3.89
N GLN A 257 5.09 -12.58 -2.86
CA GLN A 257 3.92 -12.98 -2.05
C GLN A 257 2.63 -13.04 -2.88
N THR A 258 2.44 -12.09 -3.79
CA THR A 258 1.27 -12.08 -4.69
C THR A 258 1.29 -13.26 -5.65
N ASP A 259 2.45 -13.57 -6.24
CA ASP A 259 2.60 -14.68 -7.16
C ASP A 259 2.45 -16.02 -6.43
N GLU A 260 2.96 -16.15 -5.20
CA GLU A 260 2.74 -17.32 -4.35
C GLU A 260 1.24 -17.50 -4.03
N ALA A 261 0.54 -16.44 -3.63
CA ALA A 261 -0.89 -16.48 -3.37
C ALA A 261 -1.70 -16.87 -4.63
N LYS A 262 -1.34 -16.36 -5.80
CA LYS A 262 -1.94 -16.76 -7.09
C LYS A 262 -1.68 -18.23 -7.40
N GLN A 263 -0.46 -18.72 -7.16
CA GLN A 263 -0.11 -20.13 -7.38
C GLN A 263 -0.90 -21.06 -6.45
N VAL A 264 -1.04 -20.70 -5.17
CA VAL A 264 -1.87 -21.44 -4.20
C VAL A 264 -3.32 -21.46 -4.68
N THR A 265 -3.86 -20.32 -5.12
CA THR A 265 -5.22 -20.21 -5.65
C THR A 265 -5.41 -21.08 -6.90
N ALA A 266 -4.46 -21.04 -7.85
CA ALA A 266 -4.50 -21.85 -9.05
C ALA A 266 -4.45 -23.35 -8.75
N ARG A 267 -3.62 -23.78 -7.78
CA ARG A 267 -3.58 -25.17 -7.31
C ARG A 267 -4.90 -25.59 -6.68
N ALA A 268 -5.52 -24.73 -5.86
CA ALA A 268 -6.82 -25.01 -5.25
C ALA A 268 -7.92 -25.15 -6.31
N LEU A 269 -7.95 -24.28 -7.31
CA LEU A 269 -8.89 -24.37 -8.44
C LEU A 269 -8.69 -25.64 -9.26
N ALA A 270 -7.44 -26.00 -9.56
CA ALA A 270 -7.11 -27.24 -10.28
C ALA A 270 -7.55 -28.48 -9.48
N LYS A 271 -7.37 -28.47 -8.16
CA LYS A 271 -7.82 -29.54 -7.27
C LYS A 271 -9.34 -29.65 -7.24
N LEU A 272 -10.06 -28.53 -7.11
CA LEU A 272 -11.52 -28.51 -7.18
C LEU A 272 -12.04 -29.03 -8.52
N ALA A 273 -11.36 -28.69 -9.63
CA ALA A 273 -11.72 -29.21 -10.94
C ALA A 273 -11.51 -30.73 -11.04
N GLN A 274 -10.45 -31.27 -10.44
CA GLN A 274 -10.26 -32.72 -10.33
C GLN A 274 -11.38 -33.38 -9.52
N GLU A 275 -11.71 -32.85 -8.34
CA GLU A 275 -12.81 -33.35 -7.50
C GLU A 275 -14.15 -33.30 -8.26
N GLN A 276 -14.44 -32.22 -8.99
CA GLN A 276 -15.65 -32.13 -9.83
C GLN A 276 -15.69 -33.16 -10.96
N ILE A 277 -14.55 -33.50 -11.55
CA ILE A 277 -14.46 -34.55 -12.58
C ILE A 277 -14.69 -35.92 -11.95
N GLU A 278 -14.10 -36.18 -10.78
CA GLU A 278 -14.31 -37.42 -10.02
C GLU A 278 -15.78 -37.60 -9.63
N ASP A 279 -16.42 -36.54 -9.11
CA ASP A 279 -17.85 -36.56 -8.76
C ASP A 279 -18.73 -36.83 -9.99
N LYS A 280 -18.44 -36.18 -11.12
CA LYS A 280 -19.15 -36.43 -12.39
C LYS A 280 -18.98 -37.88 -12.85
N LEU A 281 -17.75 -38.40 -12.80
CA LEU A 281 -17.48 -39.79 -13.16
C LEU A 281 -18.24 -40.76 -12.26
N ALA A 282 -18.33 -40.48 -10.96
CA ALA A 282 -19.10 -41.29 -10.02
C ALA A 282 -20.60 -41.30 -10.35
N VAL A 283 -21.17 -40.13 -10.68
CA VAL A 283 -22.57 -40.01 -11.11
C VAL A 283 -22.81 -40.74 -12.44
N ASP A 284 -21.92 -40.59 -13.41
CA ASP A 284 -22.03 -41.25 -14.72
C ASP A 284 -21.92 -42.77 -14.58
N MET A 285 -20.99 -43.27 -13.76
CA MET A 285 -20.87 -44.70 -13.44
C MET A 285 -22.13 -45.23 -12.73
N ALA A 286 -22.70 -44.47 -11.79
CA ALA A 286 -23.95 -44.85 -11.13
C ALA A 286 -25.13 -44.89 -12.11
N ARG A 287 -25.22 -43.94 -13.05
CA ARG A 287 -26.23 -43.93 -14.13
C ARG A 287 -26.06 -45.11 -15.07
N ILE A 288 -24.85 -45.40 -15.52
CA ILE A 288 -24.55 -46.54 -16.39
C ILE A 288 -24.90 -47.85 -15.66
N ALA A 289 -24.53 -47.99 -14.39
CA ALA A 289 -24.85 -49.16 -13.58
C ALA A 289 -26.37 -49.33 -13.39
N ALA A 290 -27.10 -48.24 -13.14
CA ALA A 290 -28.56 -48.27 -13.05
C ALA A 290 -29.21 -48.65 -14.38
N ALA A 291 -28.77 -48.06 -15.49
CA ALA A 291 -29.25 -48.39 -16.84
C ALA A 291 -28.94 -49.84 -17.25
N ALA A 292 -27.77 -50.35 -16.86
CA ALA A 292 -27.41 -51.76 -17.07
C ALA A 292 -28.33 -52.69 -16.26
N ARG A 293 -28.65 -52.35 -14.99
CA ARG A 293 -29.60 -53.12 -14.18
C ARG A 293 -31.00 -53.13 -14.80
N THR A 294 -31.52 -51.97 -15.19
CA THR A 294 -32.85 -51.89 -15.83
C THR A 294 -32.87 -52.67 -17.15
N ALA A 295 -31.82 -52.57 -17.98
CA ALA A 295 -31.73 -53.35 -19.22
C ALA A 295 -31.67 -54.86 -18.95
N THR A 296 -30.95 -55.30 -17.91
CA THR A 296 -30.95 -56.73 -17.52
C THR A 296 -32.32 -57.18 -17.02
N GLU A 297 -33.00 -56.37 -16.21
CA GLU A 297 -34.35 -56.66 -15.72
C GLU A 297 -35.34 -56.74 -16.89
N GLU A 298 -35.34 -55.75 -17.80
CA GLU A 298 -36.15 -55.76 -19.02
C GLU A 298 -35.87 -56.98 -19.90
N GLN A 299 -34.60 -57.34 -20.08
CA GLN A 299 -34.23 -58.54 -20.85
C GLN A 299 -34.74 -59.81 -20.17
N THR A 300 -34.66 -59.92 -18.83
CA THR A 300 -35.21 -61.07 -18.12
C THR A 300 -36.73 -61.14 -18.18
N VAL A 301 -37.43 -60.00 -18.11
CA VAL A 301 -38.89 -59.91 -18.27
C VAL A 301 -39.30 -60.27 -19.70
N SER A 302 -38.58 -59.78 -20.71
CA SER A 302 -38.81 -60.10 -22.12
C SER A 302 -38.63 -61.60 -22.40
N LEU A 303 -37.51 -62.19 -21.94
CA LEU A 303 -37.27 -63.63 -22.05
C LEU A 303 -38.31 -64.47 -21.30
N ALA A 304 -38.76 -64.02 -20.13
CA ALA A 304 -39.84 -64.66 -19.40
C ALA A 304 -41.18 -64.57 -20.15
N GLY A 305 -41.48 -63.42 -20.76
CA GLY A 305 -42.65 -63.21 -21.62
C GLY A 305 -42.62 -64.08 -22.88
N GLU A 306 -41.48 -64.18 -23.55
CA GLU A 306 -41.29 -65.06 -24.71
C GLU A 306 -41.46 -66.55 -24.34
N LYS A 307 -40.88 -66.99 -23.22
CA LYS A 307 -41.08 -68.35 -22.69
C LYS A 307 -42.55 -68.61 -22.36
N TYR A 308 -43.24 -67.67 -21.71
CA TYR A 308 -44.66 -67.80 -21.42
C TYR A 308 -45.50 -67.90 -22.70
N ARG A 309 -45.18 -67.09 -23.71
CA ARG A 309 -45.86 -67.12 -25.01
C ARG A 309 -45.60 -68.43 -25.77
N SER A 310 -44.38 -68.97 -25.70
CA SER A 310 -44.04 -70.28 -26.26
C SER A 310 -44.83 -71.40 -25.59
N ASN A 311 -44.89 -71.40 -24.25
CA ASN A 311 -45.64 -72.39 -23.50
C ASN A 311 -47.15 -72.34 -23.83
N LEU A 312 -47.73 -71.13 -23.92
CA LEU A 312 -49.13 -70.95 -24.31
C LEU A 312 -49.40 -71.47 -25.73
N LEU A 313 -48.50 -71.18 -26.69
CA LEU A 313 -48.60 -71.70 -28.06
C LEU A 313 -48.51 -73.22 -28.10
N GLU A 314 -47.62 -73.82 -27.30
CA GLU A 314 -47.47 -75.27 -27.19
C GLU A 314 -48.74 -75.92 -26.63
N GLU A 315 -49.35 -75.31 -25.62
CA GLU A 315 -50.62 -75.78 -25.05
C GLU A 315 -51.79 -75.66 -26.06
N VAL A 316 -51.88 -74.55 -26.80
CA VAL A 316 -52.88 -74.36 -27.87
C VAL A 316 -52.68 -75.37 -29.01
N LEU A 317 -51.44 -75.59 -29.45
CA LEU A 317 -51.12 -76.61 -30.46
C LEU A 317 -51.43 -78.02 -29.96
N GLY A 318 -51.20 -78.29 -28.68
CA GLY A 318 -51.60 -79.54 -28.02
C GLY A 318 -53.11 -79.76 -28.10
N GLN A 319 -53.91 -78.74 -27.78
CA GLN A 319 -55.37 -78.79 -27.91
C GLN A 319 -55.82 -78.97 -29.36
N GLN A 320 -55.19 -78.28 -30.33
CA GLN A 320 -55.51 -78.43 -31.75
C GLN A 320 -55.17 -79.84 -32.26
N ARG A 321 -54.02 -80.40 -31.88
CA ARG A 321 -53.65 -81.79 -32.21
C ARG A 321 -54.64 -82.79 -31.63
N ALA A 322 -55.05 -82.61 -30.37
CA ALA A 322 -56.05 -83.47 -29.75
C ALA A 322 -57.40 -83.41 -30.48
N LYS A 323 -57.87 -82.21 -30.85
CA LYS A 323 -59.09 -82.03 -31.65
C LYS A 323 -58.97 -82.70 -33.03
N ALA A 324 -57.88 -82.46 -33.75
CA ALA A 324 -57.65 -83.04 -35.07
C ALA A 324 -57.54 -84.58 -35.02
N GLN A 325 -56.90 -85.14 -33.99
CA GLN A 325 -56.86 -86.59 -33.76
C GLN A 325 -58.25 -87.14 -33.47
N GLN A 326 -59.07 -86.42 -32.70
CA GLN A 326 -60.44 -86.82 -32.41
C GLN A 326 -61.32 -86.78 -33.66
N GLU A 327 -61.21 -85.75 -34.50
CA GLU A 327 -61.89 -85.65 -35.80
C GLU A 327 -61.45 -86.78 -36.74
N ALA A 328 -60.15 -87.04 -36.86
CA ALA A 328 -59.64 -88.14 -37.68
C ALA A 328 -60.14 -89.51 -37.19
N ALA A 329 -60.26 -89.71 -35.87
CA ALA A 329 -60.83 -90.93 -35.30
C ALA A 329 -62.33 -91.06 -35.62
N ILE A 330 -63.09 -89.97 -35.54
CA ILE A 330 -64.51 -89.94 -35.94
C ILE A 330 -64.65 -90.27 -37.43
N ASP A 331 -63.80 -89.70 -38.28
CA ASP A 331 -63.85 -89.92 -39.72
C ASP A 331 -63.41 -91.34 -40.12
N GLN A 332 -62.44 -91.94 -39.43
CA GLN A 332 -62.12 -93.37 -39.57
C GLN A 332 -63.35 -94.24 -39.27
N VAL A 333 -64.04 -93.97 -38.16
CA VAL A 333 -65.26 -94.71 -37.78
C VAL A 333 -66.37 -94.54 -38.84
N LYS A 334 -66.57 -93.33 -39.38
CA LYS A 334 -67.53 -93.11 -40.48
C LYS A 334 -67.13 -93.85 -41.76
N LEU A 335 -65.84 -93.85 -42.11
CA LEU A 335 -65.33 -94.55 -43.29
C LEU A 335 -65.50 -96.06 -43.16
N ASP A 336 -65.27 -96.62 -41.98
CA ASP A 336 -65.45 -98.05 -41.74
C ASP A 336 -66.93 -98.45 -41.78
N GLN A 337 -67.83 -97.63 -41.23
CA GLN A 337 -69.28 -97.81 -41.42
C GLN A 337 -69.66 -97.76 -42.91
N ARG A 338 -69.07 -96.83 -43.67
CA ARG A 338 -69.32 -96.70 -45.11
C ARG A 338 -68.82 -97.89 -45.90
N LYS A 339 -67.63 -98.42 -45.57
CA LYS A 339 -67.08 -99.66 -46.16
C LYS A 339 -67.96 -100.86 -45.87
N ALA A 340 -68.36 -101.05 -44.61
CA ALA A 340 -69.23 -102.17 -44.22
C ALA A 340 -70.59 -102.12 -44.96
N TRP A 341 -71.15 -100.91 -45.13
CA TRP A 341 -72.37 -100.71 -45.90
C TRP A 341 -72.17 -101.02 -47.40
N LEU A 342 -71.08 -100.53 -48.01
CA LEU A 342 -70.75 -100.80 -49.41
C LEU A 342 -70.44 -102.28 -49.66
N GLU A 343 -69.75 -102.96 -48.75
CA GLU A 343 -69.49 -104.40 -48.85
C GLU A 343 -70.78 -105.20 -48.78
N ALA A 344 -71.73 -104.82 -47.93
CA ALA A 344 -73.05 -105.43 -47.88
C ALA A 344 -73.84 -105.18 -49.18
N GLU A 345 -73.76 -103.98 -49.75
CA GLU A 345 -74.42 -103.63 -51.01
C GLU A 345 -73.82 -104.38 -52.21
N VAL A 346 -72.49 -104.42 -52.32
CA VAL A 346 -71.77 -105.17 -53.37
C VAL A 346 -72.07 -106.66 -53.25
N ARG A 347 -72.11 -107.21 -52.04
CA ARG A 347 -72.47 -108.61 -51.82
C ARG A 347 -73.91 -108.91 -52.28
N ALA A 348 -74.86 -108.00 -52.01
CA ALA A 348 -76.22 -108.12 -52.51
C ALA A 348 -76.34 -108.00 -54.05
N VAL A 349 -75.45 -107.23 -54.70
CA VAL A 349 -75.39 -107.12 -56.17
C VAL A 349 -74.76 -108.37 -56.81
N VAL A 350 -73.71 -108.93 -56.20
CA VAL A 350 -73.07 -110.17 -56.66
C VAL A 350 -74.02 -111.36 -56.53
N ASP A 351 -74.77 -111.46 -55.43
CA ASP A 351 -75.79 -112.50 -55.24
C ASP A 351 -76.93 -112.38 -56.28
N LYS A 352 -77.27 -111.15 -56.70
CA LYS A 352 -78.24 -110.91 -57.79
C LYS A 352 -77.68 -111.22 -59.19
N ALA A 353 -76.38 -111.03 -59.42
CA ALA A 353 -75.72 -111.31 -60.70
C ALA A 353 -75.43 -112.81 -60.93
N GLY A 354 -75.26 -113.60 -59.87
CA GLY A 354 -75.05 -115.05 -59.95
C GLY A 354 -76.28 -115.88 -60.37
N ALA A 355 -77.46 -115.26 -60.48
CA ALA A 355 -78.72 -115.93 -60.82
C ALA A 355 -79.14 -115.79 -62.31
N VAL A 356 -78.26 -115.32 -63.20
CA VAL A 356 -78.60 -115.07 -64.62
C VAL A 356 -77.74 -115.95 -65.54
N ASP A 357 -78.43 -116.79 -66.33
CA ASP A 357 -77.90 -117.79 -67.25
C ASP A 357 -77.06 -117.17 -68.41
N PRO A 358 -75.86 -117.69 -68.73
CA PRO A 358 -74.98 -117.17 -69.79
C PRO A 358 -75.61 -117.05 -71.19
N ALA A 359 -76.74 -117.71 -71.45
CA ALA A 359 -77.47 -117.61 -72.71
C ALA A 359 -78.16 -116.25 -72.94
N LEU A 360 -78.37 -115.43 -71.89
CA LEU A 360 -79.03 -114.11 -72.01
C LEU A 360 -78.06 -112.98 -72.43
N VAL A 361 -76.75 -113.14 -72.19
CA VAL A 361 -75.71 -112.14 -72.51
C VAL A 361 -75.43 -112.08 -74.02
N ALA A 362 -75.63 -113.17 -74.76
CA ALA A 362 -75.55 -113.19 -76.22
C ALA A 362 -76.81 -112.60 -76.90
N ALA A 363 -77.95 -112.55 -76.21
CA ALA A 363 -79.19 -111.95 -76.74
C ALA A 363 -79.22 -110.42 -76.55
N LEU A 364 -78.54 -109.88 -75.52
CA LEU A 364 -78.48 -108.44 -75.24
C LEU A 364 -77.42 -107.69 -76.08
N THR A 365 -76.39 -108.36 -76.59
CA THR A 365 -75.45 -107.78 -77.57
C THR A 365 -76.03 -107.66 -78.98
N ALA A 366 -77.11 -108.38 -79.29
CA ALA A 366 -77.84 -108.26 -80.57
C ALA A 366 -78.99 -107.21 -80.54
N PHE A 367 -79.24 -106.55 -79.41
CA PHE A 367 -80.34 -105.58 -79.24
C PHE A 367 -79.87 -104.16 -78.85
N GLY A 368 -78.57 -103.87 -79.02
CA GLY A 368 -77.95 -102.57 -78.70
C GLY A 368 -77.54 -101.71 -79.89
N GLU A 369 -77.70 -102.21 -81.13
CA GLU A 369 -77.40 -101.50 -82.37
C GLU A 369 -78.67 -101.25 -83.18
N GLN A 370 -79.48 -100.29 -82.72
CA GLN A 370 -80.30 -99.36 -83.52
C GLN A 370 -81.30 -98.70 -82.57
N ASN A 371 -81.23 -97.37 -82.47
CA ASN A 371 -82.18 -96.45 -81.80
C ASN A 371 -81.85 -95.92 -80.39
N MET A 372 -80.56 -95.68 -80.08
CA MET A 372 -80.11 -94.98 -78.85
C MET A 372 -79.76 -93.49 -79.04
N ILE A 373 -80.10 -92.87 -80.17
CA ILE A 373 -79.88 -91.42 -80.39
C ILE A 373 -81.20 -90.62 -80.28
N GLU A 374 -82.35 -91.26 -80.37
CA GLU A 374 -83.65 -90.56 -80.32
C GLU A 374 -84.30 -90.60 -78.92
N LYS A 375 -84.06 -91.66 -78.12
CA LYS A 375 -84.65 -91.79 -76.76
C LYS A 375 -83.77 -91.27 -75.61
N VAL A 376 -82.49 -90.97 -75.85
CA VAL A 376 -81.61 -90.33 -74.85
C VAL A 376 -81.89 -88.82 -74.75
N SER A 377 -82.46 -88.21 -75.80
CA SER A 377 -82.91 -86.81 -75.78
C SER A 377 -84.25 -86.59 -75.06
N GLU A 378 -85.11 -87.61 -74.93
CA GLU A 378 -86.38 -87.50 -74.18
C GLU A 378 -86.26 -87.89 -72.69
N ALA A 379 -85.35 -88.79 -72.32
CA ALA A 379 -85.19 -89.25 -70.93
C ALA A 379 -84.34 -88.32 -70.03
N MET A 380 -83.71 -87.29 -70.60
CA MET A 380 -82.85 -86.33 -69.88
C MET A 380 -83.51 -84.98 -69.59
N ALA A 381 -84.79 -84.80 -69.96
CA ALA A 381 -85.56 -83.60 -69.66
C ALA A 381 -85.81 -83.34 -68.15
N PRO A 382 -85.98 -84.35 -67.26
CA PRO A 382 -86.22 -84.07 -65.83
C PRO A 382 -84.95 -83.75 -65.03
N LEU A 383 -83.77 -84.22 -65.46
CA LEU A 383 -82.51 -84.03 -64.71
C LEU A 383 -81.91 -82.64 -64.90
N ALA A 384 -82.20 -81.96 -66.01
CA ALA A 384 -81.77 -80.58 -66.27
C ALA A 384 -82.55 -79.52 -65.46
N MET A 385 -83.65 -79.88 -64.79
CA MET A 385 -84.36 -78.98 -63.87
C MET A 385 -83.75 -78.95 -62.46
N ILE A 386 -83.01 -80.00 -62.06
CA ILE A 386 -82.52 -80.16 -60.68
C ILE A 386 -81.13 -79.51 -60.48
N SER A 387 -80.28 -79.46 -61.50
CA SER A 387 -79.08 -78.61 -61.50
C SER A 387 -79.38 -77.32 -62.25
N ARG A 388 -79.50 -76.17 -61.56
CA ARG A 388 -79.69 -74.85 -62.18
C ARG A 388 -78.45 -74.36 -62.96
N THR A 389 -78.03 -75.12 -63.97
CA THR A 389 -76.87 -74.86 -64.82
C THR A 389 -77.22 -75.32 -66.23
N GLY A 390 -76.97 -74.46 -67.22
CA GLY A 390 -77.47 -74.64 -68.58
C GLY A 390 -76.84 -75.86 -69.29
N VAL A 391 -77.59 -76.43 -70.22
CA VAL A 391 -77.23 -77.62 -71.04
C VAL A 391 -75.87 -77.48 -71.75
N MET A 392 -75.40 -76.25 -71.99
CA MET A 392 -74.10 -75.98 -72.61
C MET A 392 -72.91 -76.08 -71.64
N GLU A 393 -73.14 -75.98 -70.33
CA GLU A 393 -72.09 -75.94 -69.30
C GLU A 393 -71.63 -77.36 -68.91
N VAL A 394 -72.56 -78.31 -68.87
CA VAL A 394 -72.29 -79.75 -68.68
C VAL A 394 -71.57 -80.36 -69.88
N VAL A 395 -71.94 -79.93 -71.10
CA VAL A 395 -71.24 -80.31 -72.34
C VAL A 395 -69.82 -79.72 -72.39
N GLY A 396 -69.61 -78.52 -71.82
CA GLY A 396 -68.30 -77.91 -71.65
C GLY A 396 -67.41 -78.62 -70.62
N GLU A 397 -68.00 -79.23 -69.59
CA GLU A 397 -67.26 -80.01 -68.59
C GLU A 397 -66.86 -81.41 -69.10
N LEU A 398 -67.71 -82.03 -69.95
CA LEU A 398 -67.43 -83.30 -70.62
C LEU A 398 -66.43 -83.20 -71.78
N LEU A 399 -66.25 -82.01 -72.38
CA LEU A 399 -65.34 -81.80 -73.52
C LEU A 399 -64.02 -81.11 -73.14
N LYS A 400 -63.81 -80.77 -71.85
CA LYS A 400 -62.52 -80.28 -71.33
C LYS A 400 -61.42 -81.32 -71.57
N GLY A 401 -60.43 -80.96 -72.39
CA GLY A 401 -59.27 -81.82 -72.71
C GLY A 401 -59.31 -82.51 -74.09
N THR A 402 -60.29 -82.22 -74.95
CA THR A 402 -60.35 -82.74 -76.32
C THR A 402 -59.99 -81.67 -77.37
N LYS A 403 -59.40 -82.06 -78.52
CA LYS A 403 -58.97 -81.14 -79.60
C LYS A 403 -60.10 -80.30 -80.23
N LEU A 404 -61.36 -80.66 -80.00
CA LEU A 404 -62.54 -79.92 -80.45
C LEU A 404 -62.92 -78.77 -79.49
N GLY A 405 -62.57 -78.86 -78.21
CA GLY A 405 -62.89 -77.84 -77.20
C GLY A 405 -62.11 -76.52 -77.38
N ASP A 406 -60.85 -76.58 -77.81
CA ASP A 406 -59.97 -75.40 -77.91
C ASP A 406 -60.30 -74.45 -79.09
N ARG A 407 -61.17 -74.85 -80.03
CA ARG A 407 -61.53 -74.03 -81.22
C ARG A 407 -62.87 -73.30 -81.14
N LEU A 408 -63.69 -73.56 -80.12
CA LEU A 408 -65.08 -73.08 -80.04
C LEU A 408 -65.36 -72.07 -78.91
N LEU A 409 -64.37 -71.73 -78.07
CA LEU A 409 -64.52 -70.77 -76.96
C LEU A 409 -63.53 -69.59 -77.08
N PRO A 410 -63.99 -68.32 -77.10
CA PRO A 410 -63.14 -67.15 -77.21
C PRO A 410 -62.49 -66.76 -75.86
N ALA A 411 -61.21 -66.36 -75.89
CA ALA A 411 -60.45 -65.90 -74.73
C ALA A 411 -60.91 -64.53 -74.21
N PRO A 412 -60.97 -64.28 -72.88
CA PRO A 412 -61.27 -62.97 -72.32
C PRO A 412 -60.04 -62.05 -72.27
N LYS A 413 -60.21 -60.80 -72.73
CA LYS A 413 -59.27 -59.67 -72.57
C LYS A 413 -59.69 -58.78 -71.38
N ASN A 414 -58.71 -58.32 -70.59
CA ASN A 414 -58.66 -57.05 -69.84
C ASN A 414 -57.24 -56.98 -69.24
N GLY A 415 -56.40 -55.95 -69.32
CA GLY A 415 -56.48 -54.57 -69.78
C GLY A 415 -55.41 -53.78 -68.99
N ALA A 416 -54.41 -53.20 -69.68
CA ALA A 416 -53.18 -52.61 -69.13
C ALA A 416 -53.20 -51.07 -69.17
N VAL A 417 -52.57 -50.37 -68.22
CA VAL A 417 -52.09 -48.96 -68.30
C VAL A 417 -51.08 -48.71 -67.15
N LYS A 418 -49.97 -47.96 -67.21
CA LYS A 418 -48.96 -47.50 -68.19
C LYS A 418 -47.81 -46.93 -67.36
N ALA A 419 -46.59 -47.00 -67.90
CA ALA A 419 -45.41 -46.27 -67.43
C ALA A 419 -45.46 -44.79 -67.84
N SER A 420 -44.99 -43.91 -66.96
CA SER A 420 -44.48 -42.57 -67.28
C SER A 420 -43.46 -42.18 -66.21
N GLY A 421 -42.17 -42.31 -66.55
CA GLY A 421 -41.07 -41.78 -65.78
C GLY A 421 -40.58 -40.48 -66.44
N GLU A 422 -40.68 -39.37 -65.71
CA GLU A 422 -40.01 -38.12 -66.08
C GLU A 422 -39.67 -37.28 -64.83
N SER A 423 -38.37 -37.01 -64.70
CA SER A 423 -37.69 -35.81 -64.18
C SER A 423 -37.86 -35.29 -62.72
N VAL A 424 -36.71 -35.32 -62.01
CA VAL A 424 -35.97 -34.16 -61.43
C VAL A 424 -36.37 -33.63 -60.01
N PRO A 425 -35.40 -33.13 -59.20
CA PRO A 425 -35.35 -33.24 -57.74
C PRO A 425 -35.70 -31.95 -56.98
N ARG A 426 -35.82 -32.07 -55.65
CA ARG A 426 -35.73 -31.01 -54.63
C ARG A 426 -35.06 -31.65 -53.39
N SER A 427 -33.89 -31.15 -52.99
CA SER A 427 -33.71 -30.17 -51.90
C SER A 427 -34.20 -30.68 -50.56
#